data_AF-A0AAW8F4D1-F1
#
_entry.id   AF-A0AAW8F4D1-F1
#
_cell.length_a   1.000
_cell.length_b   1.000
_cell.length_c   1.000
_cell.angle_alpha   90.00
_cell.angle_beta   90.00
_cell.angle_gamma   90.00
#
_symmetry.space_group_name_H-M   'P 1'
#
loop_
_entity.id
_entity.type
_entity.pdbx_description
1 polymer ?
#
loop_
_entity_poly.entity_id
_entity_poly.type
_entity_poly.pdbx_seq_one_letter_code
_entity_poly.pdbx_strand_id
1 'polypeptide(L)'
;MRRDRISRLADRRRLYTNETYDQARSQLRPGRPPIPAPPAQQLYFEAELFHEVVDSHRDFTIYPFGIRRVRPGTDSIEVEVESEQRAHEILRSILPSYEPDGEVHGMPGLRIWQRTKKGIQIHQSRRATSAWLTGLPPRVWKQVEAEALDIIAEPP
;
A
#
# COMPACT_ATOMS: atom_id res chain seq x y z
N MET A 1 -24.64 24.95 7.46
CA MET A 1 -23.30 25.44 7.08
C MET A 1 -22.12 24.57 7.53
N ARG A 2 -21.78 24.44 8.83
CA ARG A 2 -20.61 23.62 9.27
C ARG A 2 -20.80 22.12 9.01
N ARG A 3 -22.03 21.62 9.20
CA ARG A 3 -22.42 20.23 8.90
C ARG A 3 -22.26 19.93 7.40
N ASP A 4 -22.74 20.83 6.54
CA ASP A 4 -22.65 20.69 5.07
C ASP A 4 -21.20 20.76 4.55
N ARG A 5 -20.32 21.53 5.21
CA ARG A 5 -18.89 21.56 4.85
C ARG A 5 -18.19 20.24 5.20
N ILE A 6 -18.46 19.67 6.38
CA ILE A 6 -17.87 18.40 6.80
C ILE A 6 -18.34 17.26 5.89
N SER A 7 -19.64 17.20 5.58
CA SER A 7 -20.18 16.21 4.64
C SER A 7 -19.52 16.30 3.27
N ARG A 8 -19.40 17.49 2.68
CA ARG A 8 -18.72 17.68 1.39
C ARG A 8 -17.25 17.25 1.41
N LEU A 9 -16.53 17.51 2.50
CA LEU A 9 -15.13 17.07 2.63
C LEU A 9 -15.02 15.55 2.78
N ALA A 10 -15.96 14.92 3.48
CA ALA A 10 -16.02 13.47 3.62
C ALA A 10 -16.33 12.81 2.26
N ASP A 11 -17.29 13.36 1.51
CA ASP A 11 -17.61 12.88 0.16
C ASP A 11 -16.41 13.01 -0.78
N ARG A 12 -15.73 14.15 -0.77
CA ARG A 12 -14.53 14.35 -1.58
C ARG A 12 -13.44 13.34 -1.21
N ARG A 13 -13.16 13.15 0.09
CA ARG A 13 -12.17 12.16 0.54
C ARG A 13 -12.54 10.74 0.09
N ARG A 14 -13.81 10.35 0.20
CA ARG A 14 -14.30 9.05 -0.26
C ARG A 14 -14.03 8.81 -1.75
N LEU A 15 -14.19 9.81 -2.60
CA LEU A 15 -13.91 9.68 -4.04
C LEU A 15 -12.43 9.34 -4.33
N TYR A 16 -11.50 9.82 -3.50
CA TYR A 16 -10.07 9.52 -3.66
C TYR A 16 -9.62 8.22 -3.00
N THR A 17 -10.28 7.83 -1.91
CA THR A 17 -9.78 6.78 -1.02
C THR A 17 -10.58 5.48 -1.10
N ASN A 18 -11.81 5.53 -1.63
CA ASN A 18 -12.81 4.47 -1.55
C ASN A 18 -13.14 4.03 -0.09
N GLU A 19 -12.98 4.95 0.86
CA GLU A 19 -13.49 4.80 2.24
C GLU A 19 -15.03 4.88 2.29
N THR A 20 -15.65 4.23 3.28
CA THR A 20 -17.07 4.52 3.55
C THR A 20 -17.22 5.97 4.03
N TYR A 21 -18.43 6.53 3.94
CA TYR A 21 -18.67 7.90 4.42
C TYR A 21 -18.25 8.08 5.88
N ASP A 22 -18.59 7.13 6.76
CA ASP A 22 -18.24 7.19 8.17
C ASP A 22 -16.72 7.09 8.40
N GLN A 23 -16.04 6.23 7.64
CA GLN A 23 -14.58 6.16 7.66
C GLN A 23 -13.96 7.49 7.22
N ALA A 24 -14.33 8.01 6.04
CA ALA A 24 -13.82 9.27 5.52
C ALA A 24 -14.07 10.44 6.49
N ARG A 25 -15.27 10.51 7.06
CA ARG A 25 -15.65 11.52 8.05
C ARG A 25 -14.83 11.40 9.33
N SER A 26 -14.57 10.19 9.81
CA SER A 26 -13.79 9.94 11.03
C SER A 26 -12.33 10.39 10.91
N GLN A 27 -11.80 10.50 9.68
CA GLN A 27 -10.44 10.94 9.40
C GLN A 27 -10.29 12.45 9.25
N LEU A 28 -11.40 13.19 9.11
CA LEU A 28 -11.34 14.65 9.00
C LEU A 28 -10.88 15.27 10.33
N ARG A 29 -9.97 16.24 10.24
CA ARG A 29 -9.50 17.05 11.38
C ARG A 29 -9.68 18.53 11.08
N PRO A 30 -10.17 19.35 12.03
CA PRO A 30 -10.27 20.80 11.83
C PRO A 30 -8.91 21.41 11.44
N GLY A 31 -8.92 22.27 10.42
CA GLY A 31 -7.71 22.98 9.97
C GLY A 31 -6.70 22.14 9.17
N ARG A 32 -6.95 20.84 8.97
CA ARG A 32 -6.11 19.97 8.13
C ARG A 32 -6.79 19.65 6.80
N PRO A 33 -6.01 19.46 5.72
CA PRO A 33 -6.58 18.99 4.46
C PRO A 33 -7.21 17.58 4.63
N PRO A 34 -8.26 17.23 3.88
CA PRO A 34 -8.90 15.92 3.96
C PRO A 34 -7.96 14.77 3.62
N ILE A 35 -7.01 15.00 2.72
CA ILE A 35 -5.89 14.11 2.43
C ILE A 35 -4.65 14.78 3.02
N PRO A 36 -3.99 14.20 4.04
CA PRO A 36 -2.77 14.77 4.60
C PRO A 36 -1.68 14.82 3.54
N ALA A 37 -0.85 15.88 3.57
CA ALA A 37 0.35 15.95 2.76
C ALA A 37 1.48 15.19 3.46
N PRO A 38 2.05 14.13 2.86
CA PRO A 38 3.20 13.44 3.43
C PRO A 38 4.48 14.29 3.31
N PRO A 39 5.49 14.10 4.19
CA PRO A 39 6.83 14.61 3.97
C PRO A 39 7.43 14.13 2.64
N ALA A 40 8.39 14.87 2.09
CA ALA A 40 8.97 14.58 0.77
C ALA A 40 9.48 13.14 0.59
N GLN A 41 10.11 12.56 1.63
CA GLN A 41 10.61 11.19 1.58
C GLN A 41 9.47 10.16 1.49
N GLN A 42 8.40 10.36 2.26
CA GLN A 42 7.22 9.50 2.22
C GLN A 42 6.48 9.67 0.89
N LEU A 43 6.38 10.89 0.36
CA LEU A 43 5.79 11.14 -0.96
C LEU A 43 6.53 10.38 -2.07
N TYR A 44 7.86 10.44 -2.07
CA TYR A 44 8.69 9.72 -3.06
C TYR A 44 8.51 8.20 -2.92
N PHE A 45 8.54 7.68 -1.70
CA PHE A 45 8.30 6.27 -1.42
C PHE A 45 6.90 5.81 -1.89
N GLU A 46 5.86 6.60 -1.63
CA GLU A 46 4.51 6.30 -2.10
C GLU A 46 4.43 6.31 -3.63
N ALA A 47 5.13 7.24 -4.30
CA ALA A 47 5.17 7.29 -5.75
C ALA A 47 5.84 6.06 -6.37
N GLU A 48 6.99 5.63 -5.83
CA GLU A 48 7.65 4.38 -6.24
C GLU A 48 6.77 3.16 -5.98
N LEU A 49 6.16 3.07 -4.80
CA LEU A 49 5.24 1.99 -4.45
C LEU A 49 4.07 1.91 -5.43
N PHE A 50 3.45 3.04 -5.77
CA PHE A 50 2.33 3.05 -6.72
C PHE A 50 2.79 2.76 -8.16
N HIS A 51 4.00 3.14 -8.53
CA HIS A 51 4.57 2.75 -9.82
C HIS A 51 4.66 1.23 -9.95
N GLU A 52 5.23 0.55 -8.94
CA GLU A 52 5.32 -0.92 -8.90
C GLU A 52 3.94 -1.60 -8.83
N VAL A 53 2.98 -1.02 -8.09
CA VAL A 53 1.61 -1.54 -8.05
C VAL A 53 0.91 -1.42 -9.41
N VAL A 54 1.20 -0.38 -10.19
CA VAL A 54 0.66 -0.26 -11.54
C VAL A 54 1.36 -1.23 -12.48
N ASP A 55 2.69 -1.33 -12.42
CA ASP A 55 3.48 -2.17 -13.31
C ASP A 55 3.24 -3.67 -13.12
N SER A 56 3.04 -4.09 -11.87
CA SER A 56 2.74 -5.48 -11.51
C SER A 56 1.34 -5.97 -11.89
N HIS A 57 0.47 -5.10 -12.40
CA HIS A 57 -0.91 -5.45 -12.73
C HIS A 57 -1.01 -6.14 -14.08
N ARG A 58 -1.17 -7.47 -14.07
CA ARG A 58 -1.23 -8.29 -15.29
C ARG A 58 -2.63 -8.78 -15.65
N ASP A 59 -3.52 -8.89 -14.67
CA ASP A 59 -4.84 -9.51 -14.82
C ASP A 59 -6.00 -8.54 -14.58
N PHE A 60 -7.23 -8.98 -14.85
CA PHE A 60 -8.43 -8.19 -14.57
C PHE A 60 -8.73 -8.14 -13.06
N THR A 61 -8.96 -6.93 -12.55
CA THR A 61 -9.24 -6.65 -11.14
C THR A 61 -10.60 -5.98 -10.97
N ILE A 62 -11.29 -6.21 -9.83
CA ILE A 62 -12.61 -5.59 -9.57
C ILE A 62 -12.41 -4.12 -9.23
N TYR A 63 -11.37 -3.83 -8.46
CA TYR A 63 -10.96 -2.48 -8.11
C TYR A 63 -9.73 -2.06 -8.93
N PRO A 64 -9.56 -0.77 -9.26
CA PRO A 64 -8.40 -0.30 -10.03
C PRO A 64 -7.08 -0.82 -9.45
N PHE A 65 -6.29 -1.50 -10.30
CA PHE A 65 -5.00 -2.11 -9.94
C PHE A 65 -5.08 -3.13 -8.79
N GLY A 66 -6.27 -3.68 -8.53
CA GLY A 66 -6.57 -4.57 -7.41
C GLY A 66 -6.50 -3.90 -6.03
N ILE A 67 -6.63 -2.57 -5.96
CA ILE A 67 -6.61 -1.81 -4.71
C ILE A 67 -8.03 -1.41 -4.32
N ARG A 68 -8.56 -2.07 -3.28
CA ARG A 68 -9.90 -1.83 -2.77
C ARG A 68 -10.05 -0.45 -2.13
N ARG A 69 -9.03 0.00 -1.40
CA ARG A 69 -9.07 1.25 -0.62
C ARG A 69 -7.66 1.74 -0.32
N VAL A 70 -7.51 3.05 -0.23
CA VAL A 70 -6.27 3.70 0.23
C VAL A 70 -6.59 4.60 1.43
N ARG A 71 -5.83 4.48 2.52
CA ARG A 71 -5.92 5.40 3.68
C ARG A 71 -4.60 6.15 3.83
N PRO A 72 -4.54 7.41 3.35
CA PRO A 72 -3.33 8.22 3.50
C PRO A 72 -3.20 8.73 4.93
N GLY A 73 -2.02 8.53 5.51
CA GLY A 73 -1.54 9.15 6.74
C GLY A 73 -0.46 10.20 6.44
N THR A 74 0.15 10.76 7.49
CA THR A 74 1.24 11.73 7.32
C THR A 74 2.59 11.04 7.14
N ASP A 75 2.81 9.92 7.81
CA ASP A 75 4.06 9.15 7.86
C ASP A 75 3.92 7.72 7.30
N SER A 76 2.73 7.38 6.83
CA SER A 76 2.39 6.07 6.32
C SER A 76 1.18 6.14 5.39
N ILE A 77 1.07 5.14 4.52
CA ILE A 77 -0.13 4.89 3.72
C ILE A 77 -0.64 3.47 3.96
N GLU A 78 -1.94 3.27 4.10
CA GLU A 78 -2.56 1.95 4.10
C GLU A 78 -3.16 1.66 2.73
N VAL A 79 -2.83 0.52 2.15
CA VAL A 79 -3.31 0.04 0.86
C VAL A 79 -4.02 -1.30 1.09
N GLU A 80 -5.34 -1.28 0.92
CA GLU A 80 -6.20 -2.45 1.11
C GLU A 80 -6.26 -3.23 -0.21
N VAL A 81 -5.63 -4.40 -0.25
CA VAL A 81 -5.51 -5.25 -1.43
C VAL A 81 -6.77 -6.11 -1.59
N GLU A 82 -7.21 -6.29 -2.83
CA GLU A 82 -8.49 -6.96 -3.08
C GLU A 82 -8.45 -8.49 -2.90
N SER A 83 -7.34 -9.13 -3.27
CA SER A 83 -7.24 -10.59 -3.40
C SER A 83 -5.85 -11.12 -3.04
N GLU A 84 -5.78 -12.42 -2.75
CA GLU A 84 -4.54 -13.15 -2.51
C GLU A 84 -3.60 -13.09 -3.71
N GLN A 85 -4.11 -13.38 -4.90
CA GLN A 85 -3.35 -13.29 -6.15
C GLN A 85 -2.71 -11.90 -6.32
N ARG A 86 -3.49 -10.84 -6.10
CA ARG A 86 -2.96 -9.48 -6.22
C ARG A 86 -1.87 -9.19 -5.19
N ALA A 87 -1.99 -9.72 -3.97
CA ALA A 87 -0.95 -9.59 -2.97
C ALA A 87 0.36 -10.30 -3.38
N HIS A 88 0.28 -11.46 -4.06
CA HIS A 88 1.46 -12.12 -4.62
C HIS A 88 2.14 -11.27 -5.68
N GLU A 89 1.38 -10.77 -6.64
CA GLU A 89 1.89 -9.94 -7.73
C GLU A 89 2.54 -8.65 -7.21
N ILE A 90 1.88 -7.97 -6.27
CA ILE A 90 2.43 -6.77 -5.63
C ILE A 90 3.71 -7.10 -4.88
N LEU A 91 3.72 -8.11 -3.99
CA LEU A 91 4.91 -8.43 -3.20
C LEU A 91 6.09 -8.86 -4.07
N ARG A 92 5.83 -9.63 -5.12
CA ARG A 92 6.86 -10.05 -6.08
C ARG A 92 7.46 -8.87 -6.84
N SER A 93 6.67 -7.84 -7.15
CA SER A 93 7.17 -6.64 -7.83
C SER A 93 7.94 -5.72 -6.90
N ILE A 94 7.40 -5.45 -5.70
CA ILE A 94 7.97 -4.41 -4.84
C ILE A 94 9.20 -4.89 -4.06
N LEU A 95 9.28 -6.18 -3.72
CA LEU A 95 10.38 -6.70 -2.92
C LEU A 95 11.63 -6.85 -3.80
N PRO A 96 12.80 -6.40 -3.32
CA PRO A 96 14.05 -6.58 -4.03
C PRO A 96 14.33 -8.05 -4.37
N SER A 97 14.56 -8.34 -5.64
CA SER A 97 15.01 -9.64 -6.13
C SER A 97 16.11 -9.47 -7.18
N TYR A 98 16.93 -10.51 -7.34
CA TYR A 98 17.94 -10.60 -8.39
C TYR A 98 17.44 -11.53 -9.50
N GLU A 99 17.52 -11.10 -10.75
CA GLU A 99 17.41 -12.01 -11.88
C GLU A 99 18.73 -12.79 -12.10
N PRO A 100 18.70 -13.94 -12.80
CA PRO A 100 19.89 -14.76 -13.05
C PRO A 100 21.05 -14.02 -13.75
N ASP A 101 20.75 -12.93 -14.48
CA ASP A 101 21.74 -12.06 -15.13
C ASP A 101 22.32 -10.97 -14.23
N GLY A 102 21.82 -10.86 -13.00
CA GLY A 102 22.25 -9.90 -11.99
C GLY A 102 21.48 -8.57 -11.98
N GLU A 103 20.44 -8.40 -12.81
CA GLU A 103 19.57 -7.24 -12.71
C GLU A 103 18.77 -7.25 -11.39
N VAL A 104 18.63 -6.07 -10.78
CA VAL A 104 17.87 -5.89 -9.53
C VAL A 104 16.51 -5.33 -9.88
N HIS A 105 15.47 -6.05 -9.48
CA HIS A 105 14.08 -5.62 -9.62
C HIS A 105 13.49 -5.20 -8.27
N GLY A 106 12.37 -4.47 -8.34
CA GLY A 106 11.64 -3.96 -7.20
C GLY A 106 12.30 -2.78 -6.50
N MET A 107 11.75 -2.40 -5.36
CA MET A 107 12.09 -1.15 -4.67
C MET A 107 13.36 -1.31 -3.84
N PRO A 108 14.50 -0.66 -4.18
CA PRO A 108 15.75 -0.89 -3.48
C PRO A 108 15.66 -0.60 -1.98
N GLY A 109 16.10 -1.57 -1.18
CA GLY A 109 16.12 -1.48 0.28
C GLY A 109 14.75 -1.61 0.95
N LEU A 110 13.69 -1.94 0.22
CA LEU A 110 12.38 -2.27 0.79
C LEU A 110 12.44 -3.57 1.59
N ARG A 111 11.77 -3.59 2.75
CA ARG A 111 11.68 -4.76 3.62
C ARG A 111 10.30 -4.86 4.24
N ILE A 112 9.88 -6.09 4.56
CA ILE A 112 8.76 -6.33 5.47
C ILE A 112 9.25 -6.10 6.91
N TRP A 113 8.70 -5.08 7.56
CA TRP A 113 9.10 -4.66 8.91
C TRP A 113 8.28 -5.32 10.01
N GLN A 114 6.94 -5.30 9.86
CA GLN A 114 6.00 -5.77 10.88
C GLN A 114 4.89 -6.60 10.26
N ARG A 115 4.38 -7.55 11.04
CA ARG A 115 3.25 -8.41 10.68
C ARG A 115 2.19 -8.26 11.75
N THR A 116 0.95 -8.03 11.33
CA THR A 116 -0.19 -7.91 12.24
C THR A 116 -1.32 -8.80 11.78
N LYS A 117 -2.39 -8.89 12.59
CA LYS A 117 -3.61 -9.58 12.18
C LYS A 117 -4.33 -8.93 10.98
N LYS A 118 -3.95 -7.70 10.60
CA LYS A 118 -4.63 -6.90 9.57
C LYS A 118 -3.84 -6.74 8.29
N GLY A 119 -2.56 -7.12 8.30
CA GLY A 119 -1.66 -6.87 7.18
C GLY A 119 -0.19 -6.85 7.57
N ILE A 120 0.62 -6.52 6.59
CA ILE A 120 2.07 -6.38 6.71
C ILE A 120 2.48 -4.93 6.51
N GLN A 121 3.48 -4.49 7.26
CA GLN A 121 4.11 -3.19 7.07
C GLN A 121 5.38 -3.36 6.25
N ILE A 122 5.52 -2.55 5.22
CA ILE A 122 6.72 -2.42 4.42
C ILE A 122 7.37 -1.07 4.68
N HIS A 123 8.70 -1.02 4.62
CA HIS A 123 9.46 0.20 4.80
C HIS A 123 10.75 0.18 3.98
N GLN A 124 11.27 1.35 3.62
CA GLN A 124 12.56 1.47 2.97
C GLN A 124 13.66 1.67 4.04
N SER A 125 14.71 0.85 3.97
CA SER A 125 15.81 0.90 4.92
C SER A 125 16.43 2.30 5.00
N ARG A 126 16.76 2.73 6.22
CA ARG A 126 17.35 4.06 6.54
C ARG A 126 16.48 5.26 6.21
N ARG A 127 15.21 5.07 5.83
CA ARG A 127 14.24 6.16 5.61
C ARG A 127 13.08 6.04 6.59
N ALA A 128 12.53 7.18 6.99
CA ALA A 128 11.33 7.24 7.82
C ALA A 128 10.08 7.17 6.92
N THR A 129 9.95 6.07 6.18
CA THR A 129 8.84 5.82 5.26
C THR A 129 8.16 4.50 5.58
N SER A 130 6.85 4.42 5.35
CA SER A 130 6.16 3.14 5.51
C SER A 130 4.87 3.05 4.71
N ALA A 131 4.50 1.81 4.37
CA ALA A 131 3.17 1.48 3.89
C ALA A 131 2.67 0.21 4.57
N TRP A 132 1.35 0.10 4.70
CA TRP A 132 0.67 -1.09 5.15
C TRP A 132 -0.08 -1.73 3.98
N LEU A 133 0.20 -3.00 3.71
CA LEU A 133 -0.61 -3.80 2.81
C LEU A 133 -1.62 -4.59 3.65
N THR A 134 -2.91 -4.34 3.45
CA THR A 134 -4.01 -4.88 4.27
C THR A 134 -5.12 -5.51 3.43
N GLY A 135 -6.20 -5.97 4.05
CA GLY A 135 -7.40 -6.46 3.35
C GLY A 135 -7.51 -7.98 3.24
N LEU A 136 -6.44 -8.71 3.56
CA LEU A 136 -6.42 -10.18 3.56
C LEU A 136 -6.26 -10.77 4.97
N PRO A 137 -6.75 -12.02 5.19
CA PRO A 137 -6.55 -12.72 6.45
C PRO A 137 -5.06 -12.94 6.79
N PRO A 138 -4.68 -13.04 8.08
CA PRO A 138 -3.29 -13.22 8.49
C PRO A 138 -2.61 -14.43 7.87
N ARG A 139 -3.35 -15.54 7.70
CA ARG A 139 -2.83 -16.77 7.09
C ARG A 139 -2.38 -16.56 5.64
N VAL A 140 -3.12 -15.72 4.91
CA VAL A 140 -2.85 -15.41 3.50
C VAL A 140 -1.58 -14.56 3.43
N TRP A 141 -1.48 -13.49 4.23
CA TRP A 141 -0.25 -12.69 4.29
C TRP A 141 0.99 -13.51 4.62
N LYS A 142 0.87 -14.47 5.55
CA LYS A 142 1.98 -15.36 5.89
C LYS A 142 2.40 -16.24 4.71
N GLN A 143 1.44 -16.76 3.95
CA GLN A 143 1.71 -17.60 2.77
C GLN A 143 2.33 -16.77 1.64
N VAL A 144 1.69 -15.65 1.27
CA VAL A 144 2.17 -14.74 0.21
C VAL A 144 3.58 -14.27 0.48
N GLU A 145 3.87 -13.92 1.74
CA GLU A 145 5.21 -13.54 2.16
C GLU A 145 6.22 -14.69 2.03
N ALA A 146 5.88 -15.89 2.49
CA ALA A 146 6.79 -17.04 2.41
C ALA A 146 7.16 -17.33 0.95
N GLU A 147 6.18 -17.36 0.06
CA GLU A 147 6.41 -17.59 -1.37
C GLU A 147 7.24 -16.47 -2.01
N ALA A 148 7.00 -15.22 -1.64
CA ALA A 148 7.78 -14.10 -2.14
C ALA A 148 9.26 -14.15 -1.67
N LEU A 149 9.51 -14.67 -0.45
CA LEU A 149 10.86 -14.84 0.09
C LEU A 149 11.56 -16.08 -0.48
N ASP A 150 10.83 -17.16 -0.76
CA ASP A 150 11.39 -18.38 -1.35
C ASP A 150 11.90 -18.10 -2.77
N ILE A 151 11.19 -17.27 -3.56
CA ILE A 151 11.64 -16.80 -4.88
C ILE A 151 12.96 -16.01 -4.79
N ILE A 152 13.22 -15.32 -3.67
CA ILE A 152 14.46 -14.57 -3.44
C ILE A 152 15.60 -15.51 -2.98
N ALA A 153 15.26 -16.67 -2.40
CA ALA A 153 16.21 -17.60 -1.80
C ALA A 153 16.65 -18.74 -2.74
N GLU A 154 16.00 -18.96 -3.87
CA GLU A 154 16.49 -19.87 -4.91
C GLU A 154 17.66 -19.21 -5.68
N PRO A 155 18.91 -19.68 -5.53
CA PRO A 155 19.95 -19.35 -6.50
C PRO A 155 19.63 -20.03 -7.84
N PRO A 156 20.14 -19.50 -8.97
CA PRO A 156 19.99 -20.13 -10.27
C PRO A 156 20.57 -21.56 -10.33
#